data_AF-A0AAE1W9L8-F1
#
_entry.id   AF-A0AAE1W9L8-F1
#
_cell.length_a   1.000
_cell.length_b   1.000
_cell.length_c   1.000
_cell.angle_alpha   90.00
_cell.angle_beta   90.00
_cell.angle_gamma   90.00
#
_symmetry.space_group_name_H-M   'P 1'
#
loop_
_entity.id
_entity.type
_entity.pdbx_description
1 polymer ?
#
loop_
_entity_poly.entity_id
_entity_poly.type
_entity_poly.pdbx_seq_one_letter_code
_entity_poly.pdbx_strand_id
1 'polypeptide(L)'
;MEAKAQASINEYAADISSIKAAEERISPYVHKTPVLSSETLNSIAGRKLYFKCECFQKGTFFGCKTTRNSGTHSDSKNAPKCKVENVMRYGGQIIWSEANVQSREEVAAKVLQDTSAVLIHPYNDGRIISGQGTISLELLEQVPHIDTIIVPISGGGLISGVALAAKSINPAIRILAAEPKGADDAAQSKATGSIVTLPETKTIADGLRAFLGNLTWPVVRDLVDDIITVDDQEIVEAMRLCYEILKVAVEPSGAIGLAAILSNSFRNNPAWNNCNNIGIILSGGNLDLDVLWESINKRANSASGMSVHDECKLRFSDLKAKRNYRFIIFKIEETIQQVVVEKLGQPDESYDDFSSSLPDDECRYAVYDFDFITNENCQKSKIFFIAWSPDTSRVRSKMVYASSKDGFKRELDGTQVELQATEPSEMSIDIVKSRAM
;
A
#
# COMPACT_ATOMS: atom_id res chain seq x y z
N MET A 1 -33.58 36.15 16.31
CA MET A 1 -33.18 34.88 15.65
C MET A 1 -33.04 35.00 14.13
N GLU A 2 -33.28 36.16 13.52
CA GLU A 2 -33.16 36.33 12.05
C GLU A 2 -31.85 37.02 11.59
N ALA A 3 -30.99 37.44 12.52
CA ALA A 3 -29.74 38.16 12.19
C ALA A 3 -28.53 37.26 11.88
N LYS A 4 -28.64 35.93 11.99
CA LYS A 4 -27.57 34.96 11.63
C LYS A 4 -27.79 34.27 10.28
N ALA A 5 -28.95 34.46 9.64
CA ALA A 5 -29.29 33.83 8.37
C ALA A 5 -28.85 34.66 7.13
N GLN A 6 -28.29 35.86 7.36
CA GLN A 6 -27.89 36.81 6.31
C GLN A 6 -26.39 37.17 6.40
N ALA A 7 -25.53 36.23 6.82
CA ALA A 7 -24.09 36.32 6.62
C ALA A 7 -23.74 35.54 5.34
N SER A 8 -24.11 36.13 4.20
CA SER A 8 -24.12 35.46 2.90
C SER A 8 -22.90 35.84 2.05
N ILE A 9 -22.26 34.82 1.44
CA ILE A 9 -21.54 34.80 0.14
C ILE A 9 -19.99 34.66 0.14
N ASN A 10 -19.23 34.82 1.24
CA ASN A 10 -17.75 34.77 1.17
C ASN A 10 -17.03 33.92 2.25
N GLU A 11 -17.58 32.78 2.69
CA GLU A 11 -16.92 31.98 3.76
C GLU A 11 -15.94 30.91 3.22
N TYR A 12 -16.23 30.30 2.08
CA TYR A 12 -15.43 29.24 1.48
C TYR A 12 -15.06 29.56 0.04
N ALA A 13 -13.99 28.94 -0.46
CA ALA A 13 -13.51 29.15 -1.84
C ALA A 13 -14.41 28.54 -2.93
N ALA A 14 -15.45 27.80 -2.55
CA ALA A 14 -16.44 27.19 -3.41
C ALA A 14 -17.79 27.09 -2.68
N ASP A 15 -18.88 27.03 -3.43
CA ASP A 15 -20.24 26.84 -2.92
C ASP A 15 -21.06 25.94 -3.86
N ILE A 16 -22.32 25.67 -3.49
CA ILE A 16 -23.20 24.81 -4.31
C ILE A 16 -23.44 25.36 -5.73
N SER A 17 -23.43 26.69 -5.91
CA SER A 17 -23.61 27.32 -7.22
C SER A 17 -22.38 27.12 -8.09
N SER A 18 -21.18 27.30 -7.53
CA SER A 18 -19.91 27.09 -8.23
C SER A 18 -19.69 25.62 -8.58
N ILE A 19 -20.16 24.69 -7.73
CA ILE A 19 -20.14 23.24 -7.96
C ILE A 19 -21.08 22.87 -9.11
N LYS A 20 -22.34 23.35 -9.13
CA LYS A 20 -23.27 23.10 -10.25
C LYS A 20 -22.74 23.69 -11.57
N ALA A 21 -22.17 24.89 -11.52
CA ALA A 21 -21.50 25.46 -12.69
C ALA A 21 -20.27 24.65 -13.14
N ALA A 22 -19.60 23.97 -12.20
CA ALA A 22 -18.50 23.06 -12.53
C ALA A 22 -19.01 21.78 -13.19
N GLU A 23 -20.09 21.18 -12.68
CA GLU A 23 -20.78 20.03 -13.28
C GLU A 23 -21.12 20.29 -14.76
N GLU A 24 -21.77 21.42 -15.06
CA GLU A 24 -22.11 21.81 -16.44
C GLU A 24 -20.84 21.91 -17.31
N ARG A 25 -19.79 22.57 -16.81
CA ARG A 25 -18.52 22.76 -17.52
C ARG A 25 -17.79 21.44 -17.83
N ILE A 26 -17.77 20.50 -16.90
CA ILE A 26 -16.98 19.26 -17.02
C ILE A 26 -17.78 18.13 -17.67
N SER A 27 -19.11 18.18 -17.66
CA SER A 27 -20.00 17.13 -18.17
C SER A 27 -19.66 16.58 -19.57
N PRO A 28 -19.17 17.36 -20.55
CA PRO A 28 -18.80 16.81 -21.86
C PRO A 28 -17.51 15.99 -21.84
N TYR A 29 -16.69 16.14 -20.80
CA TYR A 29 -15.34 15.61 -20.73
C TYR A 29 -15.19 14.46 -19.74
N VAL A 30 -15.98 14.42 -18.67
CA VAL A 30 -15.88 13.43 -17.60
C VAL A 30 -16.94 12.33 -17.73
N HIS A 31 -16.71 11.19 -17.07
CA HIS A 31 -17.72 10.16 -16.90
C HIS A 31 -18.48 10.39 -15.60
N LYS A 32 -19.81 10.22 -15.63
CA LYS A 32 -20.58 9.97 -14.41
C LYS A 32 -20.27 8.56 -13.93
N THR A 33 -19.43 8.44 -12.92
CA THR A 33 -18.91 7.15 -12.48
C THR A 33 -20.01 6.31 -11.81
N PRO A 34 -19.94 4.97 -11.88
CA PRO A 34 -20.93 4.12 -11.23
C PRO A 34 -20.79 4.14 -9.70
N VAL A 35 -21.87 3.77 -9.03
CA VAL A 35 -21.87 3.40 -7.61
C VAL A 35 -22.06 1.90 -7.51
N LEU A 36 -21.10 1.21 -6.89
CA LEU A 36 -21.19 -0.23 -6.63
C LEU A 36 -21.65 -0.50 -5.19
N SER A 37 -22.16 -1.70 -4.94
CA SER A 37 -22.45 -2.22 -3.60
C SER A 37 -22.11 -3.71 -3.55
N SER A 38 -21.81 -4.24 -2.36
CA SER A 38 -21.49 -5.66 -2.18
C SER A 38 -22.06 -6.18 -0.87
N GLU A 39 -22.92 -7.19 -0.93
CA GLU A 39 -23.48 -7.83 0.27
C GLU A 39 -22.41 -8.49 1.14
N THR A 40 -21.35 -9.03 0.53
CA THR A 40 -20.22 -9.58 1.27
C THR A 40 -19.51 -8.49 2.08
N LEU A 41 -19.20 -7.35 1.46
CA LEU A 41 -18.57 -6.23 2.18
C LEU A 41 -19.52 -5.59 3.19
N ASN A 42 -20.82 -5.54 2.89
CA ASN A 42 -21.82 -5.08 3.84
C ASN A 42 -21.82 -5.95 5.10
N SER A 43 -21.81 -7.27 4.93
CA SER A 43 -21.76 -8.22 6.04
C SER A 43 -20.46 -8.11 6.84
N ILE A 44 -19.32 -7.95 6.17
CA ILE A 44 -18.02 -7.79 6.84
C ILE A 44 -17.97 -6.49 7.65
N ALA A 45 -18.52 -5.39 7.12
CA ALA A 45 -18.54 -4.11 7.81
C ALA A 45 -19.68 -3.97 8.83
N GLY A 46 -20.72 -4.80 8.74
CA GLY A 46 -21.95 -4.65 9.51
C GLY A 46 -22.72 -3.37 9.16
N ARG A 47 -22.58 -2.88 7.92
CA ARG A 47 -23.12 -1.60 7.41
C ARG A 47 -23.48 -1.74 5.92
N LYS A 48 -24.31 -0.85 5.38
CA LYS A 48 -24.57 -0.79 3.94
C LYS A 48 -23.55 0.13 3.28
N LEU A 49 -22.73 -0.43 2.38
CA LEU A 49 -21.64 0.27 1.72
C LEU A 49 -21.96 0.55 0.25
N TYR A 50 -21.69 1.78 -0.16
CA TYR A 50 -21.87 2.28 -1.52
C TYR A 50 -20.55 2.86 -2.01
N PHE A 51 -19.97 2.31 -3.06
CA PHE A 51 -18.63 2.67 -3.55
C PHE A 51 -18.76 3.56 -4.77
N LYS A 52 -18.45 4.86 -4.63
CA LYS A 52 -18.39 5.81 -5.75
C LYS A 52 -17.06 5.62 -6.47
N CYS A 53 -17.10 5.05 -7.68
CA CYS A 53 -15.93 4.52 -8.38
C CYS A 53 -15.18 5.58 -9.20
N GLU A 54 -14.59 6.58 -8.54
CA GLU A 54 -13.74 7.59 -9.20
C GLU A 54 -12.45 7.00 -9.81
N CYS A 55 -12.06 5.79 -9.41
CA CYS A 55 -11.05 4.98 -10.10
C CYS A 55 -11.37 4.67 -11.57
N PHE A 56 -12.63 4.83 -12.01
CA PHE A 56 -13.06 4.68 -13.41
C PHE A 56 -13.17 6.01 -14.16
N GLN A 57 -12.86 7.13 -13.50
CA GLN A 57 -12.81 8.42 -14.17
C GLN A 57 -11.68 8.44 -15.21
N LYS A 58 -11.81 9.28 -16.24
CA LYS A 58 -10.69 9.55 -17.14
C LYS A 58 -9.51 10.10 -16.34
N GLY A 59 -8.31 9.60 -16.62
CA GLY A 59 -7.10 9.92 -15.87
C GLY A 59 -6.99 11.43 -15.59
N THR A 60 -7.23 11.81 -14.34
CA THR A 60 -7.12 13.19 -13.88
C THR A 60 -5.65 13.50 -13.70
N PHE A 61 -5.01 14.03 -14.74
CA PHE A 61 -3.65 14.52 -14.59
C PHE A 61 -3.46 15.84 -15.31
N PHE A 62 -3.41 16.90 -14.51
CA PHE A 62 -3.01 18.23 -14.95
C PHE A 62 -1.48 18.32 -14.83
N GLY A 63 -0.83 18.91 -15.84
CA GLY A 63 0.62 18.94 -16.06
C GLY A 63 1.47 18.86 -14.78
N CYS A 64 2.26 17.81 -14.67
CA CYS A 64 2.87 17.43 -13.40
C CYS A 64 4.34 17.76 -13.34
N LYS A 65 4.70 18.27 -12.17
CA LYS A 65 6.07 18.29 -11.68
C LYS A 65 6.30 16.99 -10.93
N THR A 66 7.08 16.10 -11.52
CA THR A 66 7.39 14.81 -10.91
C THR A 66 8.69 14.92 -10.13
N THR A 67 8.79 14.18 -9.02
CA THR A 67 10.02 14.15 -8.24
C THR A 67 10.95 13.08 -8.77
N ARG A 68 12.22 13.44 -8.93
CA ARG A 68 13.31 12.51 -9.19
C ARG A 68 14.19 12.50 -7.95
N ASN A 69 14.52 11.31 -7.45
CA ASN A 69 15.68 11.16 -6.58
C ASN A 69 16.89 10.83 -7.47
N SER A 70 18.03 11.50 -7.25
CA SER A 70 19.31 11.18 -7.91
C SER A 70 19.85 9.85 -7.36
N GLY A 71 19.31 8.73 -7.83
CA GLY A 71 19.71 7.39 -7.37
C GLY A 71 19.01 6.29 -8.17
N THR A 72 19.73 5.19 -8.38
CA THR A 72 19.38 4.02 -9.19
C THR A 72 17.98 3.44 -8.92
N HIS A 73 17.36 2.88 -9.97
CA HIS A 73 16.04 2.23 -9.99
C HIS A 73 15.74 1.35 -8.76
N SER A 74 14.99 1.86 -7.78
CA SER A 74 14.19 1.09 -6.78
C SER A 74 13.62 1.93 -5.63
N ASP A 75 13.92 3.23 -5.52
CA ASP A 75 13.45 4.03 -4.38
C ASP A 75 11.93 4.29 -4.37
N SER A 76 11.27 3.97 -3.24
CA SER A 76 9.87 4.21 -2.88
C SER A 76 9.43 5.70 -2.79
N LYS A 77 10.32 6.61 -3.20
CA LYS A 77 10.16 8.07 -3.10
C LYS A 77 9.81 8.77 -4.43
N ASN A 78 9.81 8.03 -5.54
CA ASN A 78 9.43 8.57 -6.85
C ASN A 78 7.91 8.47 -7.09
N ALA A 79 7.39 9.32 -7.98
CA ALA A 79 6.01 9.17 -8.45
C ALA A 79 5.83 7.81 -9.16
N PRO A 80 4.70 7.11 -8.96
CA PRO A 80 4.40 5.85 -9.65
C PRO A 80 4.59 5.94 -11.16
N LYS A 81 5.13 4.88 -11.77
CA LYS A 81 5.53 4.90 -13.18
C LYS A 81 4.33 5.11 -14.10
N CYS A 82 3.22 4.41 -13.83
CA CYS A 82 1.97 4.60 -14.54
C CYS A 82 1.46 6.06 -14.53
N LYS A 83 1.65 6.81 -13.43
CA LYS A 83 1.25 8.22 -13.34
C LYS A 83 2.08 9.09 -14.29
N VAL A 84 3.39 8.86 -14.33
CA VAL A 84 4.33 9.54 -15.26
C VAL A 84 3.98 9.22 -16.73
N GLU A 85 3.75 7.95 -17.04
CA GLU A 85 3.40 7.51 -18.40
C GLU A 85 2.05 8.10 -18.88
N ASN A 86 1.06 8.19 -17.99
CA ASN A 86 -0.23 8.81 -18.30
C ASN A 86 -0.09 10.29 -18.68
N VAL A 87 0.77 11.06 -18.01
CA VAL A 87 1.01 12.48 -18.38
C VAL A 87 1.46 12.59 -19.82
N MET A 88 2.48 11.79 -20.18
CA MET A 88 3.10 11.82 -21.50
C MET A 88 2.09 11.38 -22.55
N ARG A 89 1.29 10.36 -22.25
CA ARG A 89 0.23 9.86 -23.13
C ARG A 89 -0.81 10.93 -23.48
N TYR A 90 -1.14 11.81 -22.55
CA TYR A 90 -2.07 12.92 -22.78
C TYR A 90 -1.40 14.20 -23.30
N GLY A 91 -0.13 14.11 -23.72
CA GLY A 91 0.61 15.25 -24.30
C GLY A 91 1.15 16.24 -23.27
N GLY A 92 1.12 15.90 -21.98
CA GLY A 92 1.70 16.73 -20.94
C GLY A 92 3.23 16.64 -20.93
N GLN A 93 3.88 17.77 -20.70
CA GLN A 93 5.34 17.84 -20.53
C GLN A 93 5.70 17.64 -19.06
N ILE A 94 6.71 16.80 -18.82
CA ILE A 94 7.18 16.47 -17.48
C ILE A 94 8.42 17.31 -17.16
N ILE A 95 8.34 18.05 -16.05
CA ILE A 95 9.46 18.82 -15.51
C ILE A 95 9.80 18.24 -14.15
N TRP A 96 11.04 17.76 -14.03
CA TRP A 96 11.50 17.08 -12.82
C TRP A 96 11.95 18.09 -11.75
N SER A 97 11.73 17.73 -10.49
CA SER A 97 12.20 18.46 -9.30
C SER A 97 12.78 17.47 -8.28
N GLU A 98 13.52 17.97 -7.30
CA GLU A 98 13.95 17.15 -6.16
C GLU A 98 12.76 16.77 -5.28
N ALA A 99 12.91 15.69 -4.50
CA ALA A 99 11.86 15.14 -3.65
C ALA A 99 11.56 15.96 -2.37
N ASN A 100 11.55 17.28 -2.45
CA ASN A 100 11.19 18.19 -1.36
C ASN A 100 10.28 19.33 -1.84
N VAL A 101 9.50 19.91 -0.91
CA VAL A 101 8.50 20.95 -1.22
C VAL A 101 9.14 22.20 -1.82
N GLN A 102 10.26 22.65 -1.26
CA GLN A 102 10.96 23.85 -1.72
C GLN A 102 11.38 23.75 -3.19
N SER A 103 11.99 22.62 -3.60
CA SER A 103 12.38 22.41 -5.00
C SER A 103 11.20 22.41 -5.95
N ARG A 104 10.06 21.82 -5.53
CA ARG A 104 8.82 21.83 -6.34
C ARG A 104 8.30 23.25 -6.55
N GLU A 105 8.34 24.09 -5.52
CA GLU A 105 7.93 25.50 -5.57
C GLU A 105 8.87 26.36 -6.42
N GLU A 106 10.18 26.18 -6.28
CA GLU A 106 11.18 26.90 -7.08
C GLU A 106 11.09 26.56 -8.56
N VAL A 107 10.97 25.26 -8.89
CA VAL A 107 10.73 24.80 -10.27
C VAL A 107 9.40 25.33 -10.79
N ALA A 108 8.36 25.41 -9.94
CA ALA A 108 7.10 26.03 -10.32
C ALA A 108 7.23 27.50 -10.69
N ALA A 109 7.87 28.28 -9.83
CA ALA A 109 8.09 29.69 -10.04
C ALA A 109 8.87 29.94 -11.33
N LYS A 110 9.91 29.15 -11.58
CA LYS A 110 10.71 29.24 -12.81
C LYS A 110 9.88 28.98 -14.07
N VAL A 111 9.07 27.91 -14.09
CA VAL A 111 8.21 27.61 -15.25
C VAL A 111 7.21 28.73 -15.50
N LEU A 112 6.61 29.29 -14.44
CA LEU A 112 5.68 30.42 -14.57
C LEU A 112 6.37 31.63 -15.19
N GLN A 113 7.58 31.95 -14.72
CA GLN A 113 8.38 33.06 -15.23
C GLN A 113 8.78 32.86 -16.70
N ASP A 114 9.22 31.66 -17.06
CA ASP A 114 9.77 31.36 -18.40
C ASP A 114 8.67 31.22 -19.47
N THR A 115 7.46 30.78 -19.10
CA THR A 115 6.41 30.40 -20.06
C THR A 115 5.16 31.27 -20.00
N SER A 116 5.01 32.11 -18.97
CA SER A 116 3.75 32.81 -18.67
C SER A 116 2.54 31.86 -18.49
N ALA A 117 2.79 30.59 -18.14
CA ALA A 117 1.74 29.62 -17.86
C ALA A 117 0.91 30.03 -16.63
N VAL A 118 -0.28 29.45 -16.50
CA VAL A 118 -1.12 29.58 -15.30
C VAL A 118 -0.89 28.37 -14.41
N LEU A 119 -0.61 28.59 -13.12
CA LEU A 119 -0.52 27.52 -12.15
C LEU A 119 -1.92 26.98 -11.84
N ILE A 120 -2.13 25.69 -12.08
CA ILE A 120 -3.30 24.96 -11.59
C ILE A 120 -2.86 24.20 -10.34
N HIS A 121 -3.32 24.65 -9.17
CA HIS A 121 -2.96 24.01 -7.91
C HIS A 121 -3.73 22.69 -7.76
N PRO A 122 -3.11 21.58 -7.27
CA PRO A 122 -3.75 20.25 -7.25
C PRO A 122 -4.98 20.13 -6.34
N TYR A 123 -5.14 21.01 -5.35
CA TYR A 123 -6.26 20.98 -4.40
C TYR A 123 -6.72 22.35 -3.89
N ASN A 124 -5.76 23.22 -3.53
CA ASN A 124 -5.99 24.55 -2.95
C ASN A 124 -6.41 25.63 -3.97
N ASP A 125 -7.45 25.37 -4.76
CA ASP A 125 -8.05 26.31 -5.73
C ASP A 125 -9.57 26.12 -5.73
N GLY A 126 -10.34 27.21 -5.65
CA GLY A 126 -11.80 27.17 -5.59
C GLY A 126 -12.47 26.46 -6.77
N ARG A 127 -11.87 26.52 -7.98
CA ARG A 127 -12.36 25.82 -9.17
C ARG A 127 -12.12 24.32 -9.06
N ILE A 128 -10.99 23.93 -8.46
CA ILE A 128 -10.67 22.52 -8.21
C ILE A 128 -11.62 21.97 -7.16
N ILE A 129 -11.80 22.65 -6.04
CA ILE A 129 -12.77 22.28 -4.99
C ILE A 129 -14.18 22.15 -5.58
N SER A 130 -14.59 23.11 -6.42
CA SER A 130 -15.89 23.08 -7.10
C SER A 130 -16.05 21.84 -8.00
N GLY A 131 -15.01 21.51 -8.77
CA GLY A 131 -14.99 20.33 -9.62
C GLY A 131 -15.06 19.02 -8.82
N GLN A 132 -14.38 18.94 -7.68
CA GLN A 132 -14.45 17.74 -6.83
C GLN A 132 -15.84 17.56 -6.19
N GLY A 133 -16.58 18.65 -5.97
CA GLY A 133 -17.92 18.61 -5.37
C GLY A 133 -18.98 17.93 -6.24
N THR A 134 -18.76 17.83 -7.56
CA THR A 134 -19.71 17.16 -8.46
C THR A 134 -19.87 15.67 -8.12
N ILE A 135 -18.85 15.06 -7.52
CA ILE A 135 -18.88 13.67 -7.05
C ILE A 135 -20.05 13.43 -6.09
N SER A 136 -20.33 14.40 -5.20
CA SER A 136 -21.45 14.28 -4.24
C SER A 136 -22.80 14.55 -4.87
N LEU A 137 -22.87 15.43 -5.88
CA LEU A 137 -24.09 15.60 -6.66
C LEU A 137 -24.48 14.27 -7.30
N GLU A 138 -23.53 13.62 -7.97
CA GLU A 138 -23.75 12.32 -8.61
C GLU A 138 -24.04 11.20 -7.61
N LEU A 139 -23.28 11.11 -6.52
CA LEU A 139 -23.45 10.07 -5.50
C LEU A 139 -24.83 10.15 -4.84
N LEU A 140 -25.27 11.34 -4.46
CA LEU A 140 -26.58 11.53 -3.81
C LEU A 140 -27.75 11.44 -4.79
N GLU A 141 -27.53 11.69 -6.08
CA GLU A 141 -28.51 11.36 -7.11
C GLU A 141 -28.65 9.84 -7.29
N GLN A 142 -27.52 9.11 -7.31
CA GLN A 142 -27.48 7.65 -7.49
C GLN A 142 -27.96 6.88 -6.24
N VAL A 143 -27.69 7.39 -5.04
CA VAL A 143 -28.05 6.77 -3.75
C VAL A 143 -28.52 7.84 -2.75
N PRO A 144 -29.80 8.27 -2.81
CA PRO A 144 -30.31 9.41 -2.02
C PRO A 144 -30.37 9.20 -0.51
N HIS A 145 -30.35 7.94 -0.05
CA HIS A 145 -30.51 7.58 1.37
C HIS A 145 -29.18 7.41 2.12
N ILE A 146 -28.06 7.84 1.54
CA ILE A 146 -26.76 7.89 2.23
C ILE A 146 -26.87 8.82 3.45
N ASP A 147 -26.38 8.33 4.60
CA ASP A 147 -26.29 9.10 5.85
C ASP A 147 -24.87 9.53 6.19
N THR A 148 -23.86 8.88 5.61
CA THR A 148 -22.45 9.13 5.88
C THR A 148 -21.63 9.00 4.59
N ILE A 149 -20.70 9.92 4.33
CA ILE A 149 -19.73 9.81 3.23
C ILE A 149 -18.32 9.79 3.82
N ILE A 150 -17.53 8.79 3.43
CA ILE A 150 -16.11 8.68 3.77
C ILE A 150 -15.26 9.07 2.59
N VAL A 151 -14.36 10.02 2.81
CA VAL A 151 -13.53 10.62 1.77
C VAL A 151 -12.05 10.56 2.17
N PRO A 152 -11.15 10.10 1.27
CA PRO A 152 -9.72 10.23 1.49
C PRO A 152 -9.32 11.70 1.68
N ILE A 153 -8.40 11.98 2.62
CA ILE A 153 -7.89 13.32 2.89
C ILE A 153 -6.36 13.39 2.79
N SER A 154 -5.89 14.55 2.37
CA SER A 154 -4.52 14.94 2.03
C SER A 154 -4.55 16.47 2.07
N GLY A 155 -4.22 17.15 0.96
CA GLY A 155 -4.43 18.60 0.84
C GLY A 155 -5.90 19.10 0.92
N GLY A 156 -6.87 18.19 1.00
CA GLY A 156 -8.25 18.52 1.39
C GLY A 156 -9.17 18.98 0.25
N GLY A 157 -8.70 19.07 -0.99
CA GLY A 157 -9.51 19.56 -2.12
C GLY A 157 -10.72 18.68 -2.42
N LEU A 158 -10.52 17.35 -2.45
CA LEU A 158 -11.57 16.36 -2.69
C LEU A 158 -12.66 16.42 -1.61
N ILE A 159 -12.26 16.26 -0.35
CA ILE A 159 -13.21 16.27 0.77
C ILE A 159 -13.90 17.62 0.94
N SER A 160 -13.23 18.73 0.62
CA SER A 160 -13.86 20.06 0.69
C SER A 160 -15.01 20.17 -0.30
N GLY A 161 -14.80 19.77 -1.56
CA GLY A 161 -15.85 19.78 -2.57
C GLY A 161 -17.01 18.86 -2.20
N VAL A 162 -16.69 17.64 -1.78
CA VAL A 162 -17.68 16.64 -1.34
C VAL A 162 -18.51 17.16 -0.16
N ALA A 163 -17.86 17.70 0.87
CA ALA A 163 -18.54 18.22 2.06
C ALA A 163 -19.48 19.38 1.71
N LEU A 164 -19.01 20.35 0.92
CA LEU A 164 -19.80 21.51 0.51
C LEU A 164 -21.05 21.08 -0.25
N ALA A 165 -20.93 20.18 -1.23
CA ALA A 165 -22.07 19.68 -2.00
C ALA A 165 -23.03 18.86 -1.14
N ALA A 166 -22.53 17.87 -0.40
CA ALA A 166 -23.35 16.96 0.40
C ALA A 166 -24.12 17.70 1.50
N LYS A 167 -23.45 18.57 2.27
CA LYS A 167 -24.11 19.35 3.34
C LYS A 167 -25.08 20.39 2.78
N SER A 168 -24.85 20.92 1.57
CA SER A 168 -25.81 21.82 0.91
C SER A 168 -27.09 21.10 0.47
N ILE A 169 -27.00 19.82 0.11
CA ILE A 169 -28.16 18.99 -0.26
C ILE A 169 -28.89 18.50 1.00
N ASN A 170 -28.13 17.96 1.95
CA ASN A 170 -28.66 17.46 3.21
C ASN A 170 -27.64 17.70 4.34
N PRO A 171 -27.84 18.72 5.18
CA PRO A 171 -26.93 19.06 6.28
C PRO A 171 -26.73 17.93 7.30
N ALA A 172 -27.65 16.96 7.36
CA ALA A 172 -27.57 15.83 8.29
C ALA A 172 -26.59 14.74 7.85
N ILE A 173 -26.15 14.72 6.58
CA ILE A 173 -25.15 13.76 6.10
C ILE A 173 -23.84 13.98 6.85
N ARG A 174 -23.28 12.92 7.43
CA ARG A 174 -21.97 12.96 8.07
C ARG A 174 -20.86 12.85 7.04
N ILE A 175 -19.82 13.65 7.19
CA ILE A 175 -18.62 13.61 6.36
C ILE A 175 -17.46 13.17 7.23
N LEU A 176 -16.93 11.98 6.99
CA LEU A 176 -15.76 11.46 7.68
C LEU A 176 -14.57 11.44 6.72
N ALA A 177 -13.42 11.90 7.20
CA ALA A 177 -12.19 11.79 6.44
C ALA A 177 -11.45 10.49 6.78
N ALA A 178 -10.62 10.01 5.86
CA ALA A 178 -9.72 8.90 6.09
C ALA A 178 -8.30 9.26 5.61
N GLU A 179 -7.31 9.09 6.47
CA GLU A 179 -5.89 9.32 6.15
C GLU A 179 -4.96 8.27 6.79
N PRO A 180 -3.75 8.09 6.24
CA PRO A 180 -2.79 7.14 6.80
C PRO A 180 -2.22 7.67 8.11
N LYS A 181 -1.99 6.77 9.08
CA LYS A 181 -1.38 7.13 10.37
C LYS A 181 0.01 7.75 10.24
N GLY A 182 0.77 7.39 9.20
CA GLY A 182 2.09 7.99 8.91
C GLY A 182 2.03 9.33 8.17
N ALA A 183 0.83 9.87 7.94
CA ALA A 183 0.56 11.16 7.33
C ALA A 183 -0.72 11.77 7.96
N ASP A 184 -0.81 11.76 9.29
CA ASP A 184 -2.02 12.11 10.06
C ASP A 184 -2.16 13.63 10.33
N ASP A 185 -1.66 14.47 9.43
CA ASP A 185 -1.62 15.91 9.63
C ASP A 185 -3.02 16.54 9.70
N ALA A 186 -4.01 16.01 8.97
CA ALA A 186 -5.35 16.56 9.02
C ALA A 186 -6.05 16.22 10.35
N ALA A 187 -5.88 15.01 10.88
CA ALA A 187 -6.38 14.60 12.19
C ALA A 187 -5.77 15.46 13.30
N GLN A 188 -4.44 15.67 13.26
CA GLN A 188 -3.76 16.57 14.19
C GLN A 188 -4.25 18.02 14.03
N SER A 189 -4.48 18.47 12.80
CA SER A 189 -5.02 19.80 12.53
C SER A 189 -6.42 19.96 13.11
N LYS A 190 -7.29 18.96 12.92
CA LYS A 190 -8.67 18.94 13.41
C LYS A 190 -8.71 18.94 14.94
N ALA A 191 -7.84 18.17 15.59
CA ALA A 191 -7.74 18.09 17.04
C ALA A 191 -7.21 19.40 17.66
N THR A 192 -6.24 20.05 17.02
CA THR A 192 -5.65 21.31 17.54
C THR A 192 -6.42 22.57 17.15
N GLY A 193 -7.26 22.49 16.12
CA GLY A 193 -8.00 23.65 15.58
C GLY A 193 -7.17 24.56 14.68
N SER A 194 -5.99 24.13 14.25
CA SER A 194 -5.09 24.88 13.36
C SER A 194 -4.34 23.94 12.43
N ILE A 195 -3.93 24.40 11.24
CA ILE A 195 -3.15 23.59 10.30
C ILE A 195 -1.84 23.14 10.94
N VAL A 196 -1.62 21.83 10.96
CA VAL A 196 -0.39 21.14 11.36
C VAL A 196 0.31 20.63 10.10
N THR A 197 1.64 20.65 10.10
CA THR A 197 2.46 19.99 9.08
C THR A 197 3.42 19.02 9.75
N LEU A 198 3.80 17.98 9.02
CA LEU A 198 4.72 16.94 9.49
C LEU A 198 6.10 17.14 8.83
N PRO A 199 7.20 16.83 9.55
CA PRO A 199 8.54 16.90 8.96
C PRO A 199 8.73 15.87 7.83
N GLU A 200 8.05 14.73 7.91
CA GLU A 200 8.07 13.67 6.90
C GLU A 200 6.75 12.90 6.92
N THR A 201 6.28 12.46 5.75
CA THR A 201 5.11 11.57 5.60
C THR A 201 5.57 10.18 5.17
N LYS A 202 5.15 9.14 5.91
CA LYS A 202 5.55 7.74 5.70
C LYS A 202 4.33 6.84 5.51
N THR A 203 3.97 6.62 4.25
CA THR A 203 2.83 5.77 3.91
C THR A 203 2.94 5.23 2.48
N ILE A 204 2.38 4.06 2.21
CA ILE A 204 2.18 3.54 0.85
C ILE A 204 1.17 4.36 0.02
N ALA A 205 0.30 5.15 0.66
CA ALA A 205 -0.70 5.98 -0.01
C ALA A 205 -0.08 7.27 -0.55
N ASP A 206 0.54 7.18 -1.73
CA ASP A 206 1.30 8.28 -2.35
C ASP A 206 0.47 9.55 -2.60
N GLY A 207 -0.83 9.41 -2.88
CA GLY A 207 -1.76 10.53 -3.06
C GLY A 207 -2.13 11.26 -1.77
N LEU A 208 -1.82 10.68 -0.61
CA LEU A 208 -2.20 11.18 0.71
C LEU A 208 -1.02 11.74 1.52
N ARG A 209 -0.02 12.29 0.82
CA ARG A 209 1.21 12.83 1.41
C ARG A 209 1.30 14.36 1.44
N ALA A 210 0.22 15.07 1.09
CA ALA A 210 0.19 16.53 1.04
C ALA A 210 -0.57 17.11 2.23
N PHE A 211 -0.20 18.33 2.64
CA PHE A 211 -0.81 19.03 3.77
C PHE A 211 -2.01 19.88 3.36
N LEU A 212 -2.92 20.12 4.31
CA LEU A 212 -4.08 21.00 4.13
C LEU A 212 -3.68 22.41 3.65
N GLY A 213 -4.47 22.95 2.72
CA GLY A 213 -4.31 24.30 2.19
C GLY A 213 -5.16 25.32 2.94
N ASN A 214 -4.85 26.60 2.76
CA ASN A 214 -5.60 27.69 3.39
C ASN A 214 -7.05 27.84 2.88
N LEU A 215 -7.37 27.35 1.66
CA LEU A 215 -8.74 27.34 1.14
C LEU A 215 -9.52 26.08 1.53
N THR A 216 -8.83 24.98 1.80
CA THR A 216 -9.46 23.70 2.18
C THR A 216 -9.65 23.58 3.68
N TRP A 217 -8.74 24.15 4.49
CA TRP A 217 -8.82 24.09 5.95
C TRP A 217 -10.13 24.63 6.54
N PRO A 218 -10.67 25.79 6.13
CA PRO A 218 -11.95 26.27 6.68
C PRO A 218 -13.08 25.27 6.47
N VAL A 219 -13.14 24.63 5.30
CA VAL A 219 -14.15 23.59 5.00
C VAL A 219 -13.94 22.35 5.86
N VAL A 220 -12.69 21.89 6.00
CA VAL A 220 -12.36 20.73 6.84
C VAL A 220 -12.66 21.01 8.33
N ARG A 221 -12.34 22.20 8.81
CA ARG A 221 -12.62 22.62 10.19
C ARG A 221 -14.12 22.64 10.48
N ASP A 222 -14.93 23.12 9.55
CA ASP A 222 -16.35 23.42 9.81
C ASP A 222 -17.30 22.28 9.41
N LEU A 223 -17.01 21.58 8.31
CA LEU A 223 -17.97 20.66 7.66
C LEU A 223 -17.58 19.18 7.71
N VAL A 224 -16.32 18.84 7.98
CA VAL A 224 -15.88 17.46 8.20
C VAL A 224 -16.14 17.10 9.66
N ASP A 225 -16.94 16.06 9.89
CA ASP A 225 -17.41 15.68 11.22
C ASP A 225 -16.28 15.00 12.05
N ASP A 226 -15.46 14.16 11.42
CA ASP A 226 -14.33 13.50 12.09
C ASP A 226 -13.28 12.97 11.08
N ILE A 227 -12.11 12.57 11.56
CA ILE A 227 -11.01 12.03 10.75
C ILE A 227 -10.54 10.69 11.32
N ILE A 228 -10.58 9.66 10.48
CA ILE A 228 -10.17 8.29 10.83
C ILE A 228 -8.75 8.07 10.32
N THR A 229 -7.84 7.71 11.22
CA THR A 229 -6.49 7.28 10.85
C THR A 229 -6.43 5.76 10.73
N VAL A 230 -5.71 5.28 9.72
CA VAL A 230 -5.52 3.83 9.48
C VAL A 230 -4.05 3.50 9.20
N ASP A 231 -3.65 2.29 9.56
CA ASP A 231 -2.31 1.77 9.29
C ASP A 231 -2.20 1.29 7.82
N ASP A 232 -1.02 1.39 7.22
CA ASP A 232 -0.78 0.95 5.83
C ASP A 232 -1.20 -0.50 5.57
N GLN A 233 -1.09 -1.37 6.58
CA GLN A 233 -1.49 -2.77 6.48
C GLN A 233 -3.02 -2.94 6.32
N GLU A 234 -3.81 -2.04 6.93
CA GLU A 234 -5.27 -2.00 6.76
C GLU A 234 -5.63 -1.50 5.35
N ILE A 235 -4.85 -0.56 4.80
CA ILE A 235 -5.00 -0.08 3.43
C ILE A 235 -4.76 -1.22 2.43
N VAL A 236 -3.69 -2.00 2.60
CA VAL A 236 -3.40 -3.16 1.75
C VAL A 236 -4.54 -4.19 1.80
N GLU A 237 -5.10 -4.44 2.99
CA GLU A 237 -6.24 -5.35 3.12
C GLU A 237 -7.47 -4.83 2.38
N ALA A 238 -7.79 -3.54 2.50
CA ALA A 238 -8.88 -2.93 1.78
C ALA A 238 -8.68 -2.99 0.26
N MET A 239 -7.46 -2.78 -0.23
CA MET A 239 -7.12 -2.96 -1.65
C MET A 239 -7.40 -4.39 -2.12
N ARG A 240 -7.00 -5.40 -1.32
CA ARG A 240 -7.28 -6.80 -1.62
C ARG A 240 -8.77 -7.07 -1.71
N LEU A 241 -9.56 -6.58 -0.75
CA LEU A 241 -11.01 -6.77 -0.73
C LEU A 241 -11.71 -6.06 -1.90
N CYS A 242 -11.28 -4.85 -2.28
CA CYS A 242 -11.76 -4.20 -3.49
C CYS A 242 -11.51 -5.06 -4.74
N TYR A 243 -10.33 -5.66 -4.86
CA TYR A 243 -10.00 -6.51 -6.00
C TYR A 243 -10.74 -7.87 -5.95
N GLU A 244 -10.68 -8.58 -4.83
CA GLU A 244 -11.21 -9.93 -4.68
C GLU A 244 -12.75 -9.96 -4.64
N ILE A 245 -13.41 -8.92 -4.12
CA ILE A 245 -14.86 -8.90 -3.95
C ILE A 245 -15.53 -7.98 -4.96
N LEU A 246 -15.08 -6.72 -5.08
CA LEU A 246 -15.69 -5.77 -6.02
C LEU A 246 -15.19 -5.95 -7.45
N LYS A 247 -14.07 -6.66 -7.65
CA LYS A 247 -13.37 -6.78 -8.94
C LYS A 247 -12.88 -5.44 -9.48
N VAL A 248 -12.55 -4.52 -8.56
CA VAL A 248 -12.07 -3.17 -8.87
C VAL A 248 -10.62 -3.02 -8.42
N ALA A 249 -9.75 -2.65 -9.33
CA ALA A 249 -8.38 -2.26 -9.01
C ALA A 249 -8.35 -0.82 -8.48
N VAL A 250 -7.84 -0.64 -7.27
CA VAL A 250 -7.73 0.66 -6.59
C VAL A 250 -6.30 0.87 -6.12
N GLU A 251 -5.82 2.11 -6.19
CA GLU A 251 -4.55 2.49 -5.58
C GLU A 251 -4.70 2.63 -4.05
N PRO A 252 -3.61 2.64 -3.25
CA PRO A 252 -3.74 2.67 -1.80
C PRO A 252 -4.56 3.86 -1.28
N SER A 253 -4.34 5.06 -1.86
CA SER A 253 -5.11 6.27 -1.57
C SER A 253 -6.61 6.13 -1.84
N GLY A 254 -7.00 5.30 -2.83
CA GLY A 254 -8.39 5.04 -3.19
C GLY A 254 -9.07 4.00 -2.31
N ALA A 255 -8.30 3.08 -1.71
CA ALA A 255 -8.83 2.04 -0.83
C ALA A 255 -9.05 2.50 0.62
N ILE A 256 -8.47 3.64 1.01
CA ILE A 256 -8.41 4.05 2.42
C ILE A 256 -9.78 4.26 3.08
N GLY A 257 -10.80 4.65 2.30
CA GLY A 257 -12.15 4.81 2.83
C GLY A 257 -12.77 3.47 3.27
N LEU A 258 -12.48 2.38 2.54
CA LEU A 258 -12.87 1.03 2.98
C LEU A 258 -12.02 0.56 4.17
N ALA A 259 -10.71 0.85 4.16
CA ALA A 259 -9.83 0.54 5.28
C ALA A 259 -10.33 1.19 6.59
N ALA A 260 -10.75 2.45 6.52
CA ALA A 260 -11.29 3.20 7.65
C ALA A 260 -12.52 2.52 8.25
N ILE A 261 -13.46 2.01 7.45
CA ILE A 261 -14.65 1.33 7.97
C ILE A 261 -14.31 -0.01 8.62
N LEU A 262 -13.34 -0.71 8.06
CA LEU A 262 -12.94 -2.04 8.52
C LEU A 262 -12.02 -2.00 9.74
N SER A 263 -11.44 -0.84 10.05
CA SER A 263 -10.53 -0.66 11.17
C SER A 263 -11.24 -0.87 12.51
N ASN A 264 -10.45 -1.25 13.51
CA ASN A 264 -10.95 -1.36 14.88
C ASN A 264 -11.32 0.01 15.46
N SER A 265 -10.63 1.08 15.02
CA SER A 265 -10.96 2.44 15.45
C SER A 265 -12.39 2.80 15.03
N PHE A 266 -12.82 2.43 13.82
CA PHE A 266 -14.19 2.67 13.38
C PHE A 266 -15.23 1.82 14.09
N ARG A 267 -14.99 0.51 14.13
CA ARG A 267 -15.96 -0.46 14.67
C ARG A 267 -16.22 -0.30 16.16
N ASN A 268 -15.20 0.11 16.92
CA ASN A 268 -15.29 0.20 18.38
C ASN A 268 -15.64 1.61 18.87
N ASN A 269 -15.77 2.60 17.98
CA ASN A 269 -16.08 3.97 18.37
C ASN A 269 -17.60 4.21 18.39
N PRO A 270 -18.21 4.45 19.58
CA PRO A 270 -19.64 4.66 19.71
C PRO A 270 -20.17 5.85 18.91
N ALA A 271 -19.33 6.85 18.62
CA ALA A 271 -19.69 8.03 17.85
C ALA A 271 -20.19 7.70 16.44
N TRP A 272 -19.73 6.58 15.86
CA TRP A 272 -20.03 6.17 14.50
C TRP A 272 -21.00 4.97 14.41
N ASN A 273 -21.60 4.56 15.54
CA ASN A 273 -22.59 3.49 15.57
C ASN A 273 -23.82 3.76 14.69
N ASN A 274 -24.19 5.03 14.54
CA ASN A 274 -25.37 5.44 13.77
C ASN A 274 -25.08 5.68 12.28
N CYS A 275 -23.84 5.49 11.81
CA CYS A 275 -23.50 5.57 10.40
C CYS A 275 -23.90 4.25 9.73
N ASN A 276 -24.99 4.21 8.96
CA ASN A 276 -25.59 2.95 8.48
C ASN A 276 -25.47 2.77 6.96
N ASN A 277 -25.73 3.82 6.20
CA ASN A 277 -25.69 3.87 4.74
C ASN A 277 -24.51 4.75 4.32
N ILE A 278 -23.38 4.10 4.08
CA ILE A 278 -22.08 4.75 3.96
C ILE A 278 -21.66 4.80 2.49
N GLY A 279 -21.52 6.01 1.96
CA GLY A 279 -20.84 6.27 0.68
C GLY A 279 -19.32 6.29 0.89
N ILE A 280 -18.57 5.58 0.05
CA ILE A 280 -17.11 5.51 0.08
C ILE A 280 -16.59 6.01 -1.27
N ILE A 281 -15.73 7.02 -1.25
CA ILE A 281 -15.11 7.53 -2.48
C ILE A 281 -13.86 6.70 -2.80
N LEU A 282 -13.92 5.88 -3.84
CA LEU A 282 -12.76 5.18 -4.40
C LEU A 282 -11.99 6.12 -5.31
N SER A 283 -11.13 6.97 -4.73
CA SER A 283 -10.58 8.17 -5.38
C SER A 283 -9.65 7.92 -6.58
N GLY A 284 -9.06 6.73 -6.71
CA GLY A 284 -8.09 6.46 -7.77
C GLY A 284 -7.75 4.98 -7.96
N GLY A 285 -7.24 4.66 -9.15
CA GLY A 285 -6.82 3.32 -9.56
C GLY A 285 -5.50 3.31 -10.34
N ASN A 286 -4.67 4.36 -10.24
CA ASN A 286 -3.41 4.45 -10.97
C ASN A 286 -2.31 3.72 -10.19
N LEU A 287 -2.32 2.40 -10.30
CA LEU A 287 -1.41 1.50 -9.59
C LEU A 287 -0.59 0.66 -10.58
N ASP A 288 0.70 0.53 -10.30
CA ASP A 288 1.56 -0.42 -10.99
C ASP A 288 1.20 -1.84 -10.50
N LEU A 289 0.75 -2.73 -11.41
CA LEU A 289 0.25 -4.07 -11.05
C LEU A 289 1.30 -4.93 -10.33
N ASP A 290 2.58 -4.74 -10.64
CA ASP A 290 3.67 -5.44 -9.96
C ASP A 290 3.73 -5.04 -8.47
N VAL A 291 3.53 -3.75 -8.17
CA VAL A 291 3.49 -3.22 -6.79
C VAL A 291 2.26 -3.76 -6.04
N LEU A 292 1.11 -3.86 -6.71
CA LEU A 292 -0.09 -4.51 -6.16
C LEU A 292 0.23 -5.96 -5.76
N TRP A 293 0.81 -6.72 -6.69
CA TRP A 293 1.09 -8.14 -6.50
C TRP A 293 2.16 -8.37 -5.42
N GLU A 294 3.20 -7.56 -5.38
CA GLU A 294 4.21 -7.58 -4.30
C GLU A 294 3.59 -7.28 -2.93
N SER A 295 2.69 -6.29 -2.86
CA SER A 295 2.02 -5.90 -1.61
C SER A 295 1.11 -7.02 -1.08
N ILE A 296 0.39 -7.69 -1.98
CA ILE A 296 -0.43 -8.88 -1.64
C ILE A 296 0.48 -10.06 -1.24
N ASN A 297 1.56 -10.30 -1.97
CA ASN A 297 2.47 -11.43 -1.74
C ASN A 297 3.31 -11.31 -0.48
N LYS A 298 3.71 -10.09 -0.06
CA LYS A 298 4.39 -9.90 1.23
C LYS A 298 3.57 -10.52 2.38
N ARG A 299 2.23 -10.46 2.30
CA ARG A 299 1.33 -11.10 3.27
C ARG A 299 1.04 -12.58 2.98
N ALA A 300 0.93 -13.02 1.72
CA ALA A 300 0.83 -14.46 1.42
C ALA A 300 2.04 -15.25 1.97
N ASN A 301 3.22 -14.61 2.00
CA ASN A 301 4.42 -15.15 2.65
C ASN A 301 4.47 -14.94 4.17
N SER A 302 3.60 -14.08 4.70
CA SER A 302 3.29 -13.99 6.13
C SER A 302 2.17 -14.96 6.55
N ALA A 303 1.52 -15.64 5.59
CA ALA A 303 0.35 -16.49 5.84
C ALA A 303 0.71 -17.88 6.43
N SER A 304 1.99 -18.27 6.46
CA SER A 304 2.43 -19.37 7.34
C SER A 304 2.50 -18.94 8.81
N GLY A 305 2.45 -17.64 9.10
CA GLY A 305 2.75 -17.07 10.42
C GLY A 305 4.20 -17.27 10.87
N MET A 306 5.05 -17.82 9.99
CA MET A 306 6.41 -18.24 10.33
C MET A 306 7.37 -17.07 10.18
N SER A 307 7.88 -16.55 11.29
CA SER A 307 8.96 -15.56 11.28
C SER A 307 10.32 -16.26 11.24
N VAL A 308 11.39 -15.53 10.92
CA VAL A 308 12.75 -16.09 10.86
C VAL A 308 13.55 -15.46 11.99
N HIS A 309 14.12 -16.29 12.86
CA HIS A 309 14.96 -15.80 13.95
C HIS A 309 16.23 -15.14 13.37
N ASP A 310 16.63 -13.98 13.89
CA ASP A 310 17.77 -13.21 13.36
C ASP A 310 19.08 -14.00 13.34
N GLU A 311 19.23 -14.95 14.27
CA GLU A 311 20.37 -15.87 14.29
C GLU A 311 20.51 -16.66 12.98
N CYS A 312 19.41 -17.03 12.30
CA CYS A 312 19.50 -17.76 11.03
C CYS A 312 20.26 -16.96 9.97
N LYS A 313 19.97 -15.65 9.86
CA LYS A 313 20.64 -14.75 8.91
C LYS A 313 22.10 -14.53 9.30
N LEU A 314 22.36 -14.36 10.61
CA LEU A 314 23.70 -14.16 11.14
C LEU A 314 24.60 -15.38 10.84
N ARG A 315 24.14 -16.60 11.15
CA ARG A 315 24.91 -17.83 10.91
C ARG A 315 25.10 -18.10 9.43
N PHE A 316 24.10 -17.82 8.60
CA PHE A 316 24.23 -17.92 7.16
C PHE A 316 25.27 -16.94 6.61
N SER A 317 25.30 -15.70 7.10
CA SER A 317 26.33 -14.72 6.75
C SER A 317 27.74 -15.20 7.14
N ASP A 318 27.88 -15.80 8.33
CA ASP A 318 29.15 -16.40 8.77
C ASP A 318 29.60 -17.58 7.90
N LEU A 319 28.67 -18.45 7.46
CA LEU A 319 28.96 -19.51 6.49
C LEU A 319 29.43 -18.93 5.15
N LYS A 320 28.72 -17.93 4.61
CA LYS A 320 29.02 -17.32 3.30
C LYS A 320 30.32 -16.53 3.29
N ALA A 321 30.57 -15.71 4.30
CA ALA A 321 31.68 -14.75 4.30
C ALA A 321 32.95 -15.27 4.99
N LYS A 322 32.80 -15.99 6.10
CA LYS A 322 33.93 -16.46 6.93
C LYS A 322 34.25 -17.93 6.70
N ARG A 323 33.33 -18.68 6.07
CA ARG A 323 33.40 -20.14 5.93
C ARG A 323 33.58 -20.85 7.27
N ASN A 324 32.96 -20.29 8.31
CA ASN A 324 33.01 -20.83 9.67
C ASN A 324 32.24 -22.14 9.83
N TYR A 325 31.33 -22.43 8.89
CA TYR A 325 30.45 -23.58 8.94
C TYR A 325 30.42 -24.26 7.58
N ARG A 326 30.42 -25.60 7.56
CA ARG A 326 30.24 -26.38 6.33
C ARG A 326 28.78 -26.47 5.91
N PHE A 327 27.91 -26.60 6.90
CA PHE A 327 26.46 -26.65 6.71
C PHE A 327 25.73 -26.03 7.90
N ILE A 328 24.47 -25.68 7.70
CA ILE A 328 23.57 -25.25 8.76
C ILE A 328 22.23 -25.97 8.55
N ILE A 329 21.69 -26.55 9.62
CA ILE A 329 20.35 -27.14 9.64
C ILE A 329 19.44 -26.20 10.41
N PHE A 330 18.26 -25.95 9.84
CA PHE A 330 17.21 -25.13 10.41
C PHE A 330 15.94 -25.97 10.59
N LYS A 331 15.21 -25.65 11.65
CA LYS A 331 13.91 -26.24 11.93
C LYS A 331 12.86 -25.16 12.13
N ILE A 332 11.61 -25.50 11.87
CA ILE A 332 10.46 -24.71 12.26
C ILE A 332 10.10 -25.11 13.70
N GLU A 333 10.20 -24.15 14.62
CA GLU A 333 9.71 -24.29 15.98
C GLU A 333 8.25 -23.82 16.03
N GLU A 334 7.31 -24.76 15.94
CA GLU A 334 5.87 -24.48 15.85
C GLU A 334 5.32 -23.71 17.07
N THR A 335 5.93 -23.88 18.25
CA THR A 335 5.48 -23.24 19.49
C THR A 335 5.63 -21.73 19.47
N ILE A 336 6.69 -21.22 18.84
CA ILE A 336 6.97 -19.78 18.69
C ILE A 336 6.79 -19.28 17.25
N GLN A 337 6.32 -20.16 16.34
CA GLN A 337 6.13 -19.87 14.93
C GLN A 337 7.36 -19.20 14.30
N GLN A 338 8.54 -19.77 14.56
CA GLN A 338 9.81 -19.29 14.03
C GLN A 338 10.67 -20.37 13.40
N VAL A 339 11.35 -20.00 12.30
CA VAL A 339 12.51 -20.75 11.81
C VAL A 339 13.70 -20.42 12.71
N VAL A 340 14.32 -21.46 13.26
CA VAL A 340 15.47 -21.36 14.17
C VAL A 340 16.61 -22.25 13.68
N VAL A 341 17.84 -21.92 14.08
CA VAL A 341 19.02 -22.76 13.85
C VAL A 341 18.91 -23.99 14.75
N GLU A 342 19.04 -25.18 14.16
CA GLU A 342 19.08 -26.44 14.90
C GLU A 342 20.51 -26.94 15.08
N LYS A 343 21.30 -26.97 13.99
CA LYS A 343 22.68 -27.48 14.01
C LYS A 343 23.59 -26.64 13.12
N LEU A 344 24.81 -26.43 13.60
CA LEU A 344 25.91 -25.81 12.85
C LEU A 344 26.97 -26.86 12.60
N GLY A 345 27.25 -27.16 11.33
CA GLY A 345 28.31 -28.07 10.92
C GLY A 345 29.66 -27.38 10.87
N GLN A 346 30.68 -27.93 11.51
CA GLN A 346 32.04 -27.41 11.50
C GLN A 346 32.71 -27.58 10.12
N PRO A 347 33.75 -26.78 9.79
CA PRO A 347 34.40 -26.81 8.48
C PRO A 347 35.05 -28.16 8.11
N ASP A 348 35.36 -29.00 9.09
CA ASP A 348 35.97 -30.33 8.95
C ASP A 348 34.94 -31.46 8.79
N GLU A 349 33.65 -31.19 9.04
CA GLU A 349 32.59 -32.18 8.82
C GLU A 349 32.35 -32.44 7.31
N SER A 350 32.12 -33.71 6.98
CA SER A 350 31.93 -34.18 5.61
C SER A 350 30.48 -34.07 5.13
N TYR A 351 30.24 -34.41 3.86
CA TYR A 351 28.87 -34.52 3.33
C TYR A 351 28.08 -35.64 4.01
N ASP A 352 28.75 -36.73 4.40
CA ASP A 352 28.10 -37.85 5.07
C ASP A 352 27.68 -37.47 6.50
N ASP A 353 28.46 -36.63 7.18
CA ASP A 353 28.12 -36.07 8.49
C ASP A 353 26.90 -35.13 8.39
N PHE A 354 26.85 -34.32 7.33
CA PHE A 354 25.69 -33.50 7.01
C PHE A 354 24.43 -34.35 6.76
N SER A 355 24.53 -35.33 5.86
CA SER A 355 23.41 -36.20 5.49
C SER A 355 22.87 -36.96 6.71
N SER A 356 23.77 -37.48 7.55
CA SER A 356 23.41 -38.19 8.79
C SER A 356 22.80 -37.30 9.87
N SER A 357 22.88 -35.97 9.71
CA SER A 357 22.29 -35.01 10.63
C SER A 357 20.83 -34.66 10.30
N LEU A 358 20.32 -35.11 9.14
CA LEU A 358 18.93 -34.92 8.76
C LEU A 358 18.06 -36.05 9.32
N PRO A 359 16.95 -35.75 10.02
CA PRO A 359 16.11 -36.76 10.65
C PRO A 359 15.25 -37.52 9.62
N ASP A 360 15.04 -38.81 9.83
CA ASP A 360 14.28 -39.67 8.93
C ASP A 360 12.76 -39.44 8.97
N ASP A 361 12.23 -38.74 9.98
CA ASP A 361 10.79 -38.59 10.24
C ASP A 361 10.32 -37.14 10.41
N GLU A 362 11.22 -36.16 10.28
CA GLU A 362 10.89 -34.75 10.41
C GLU A 362 11.46 -33.90 9.27
N CYS A 363 10.75 -32.83 8.90
CA CYS A 363 11.20 -31.91 7.87
C CYS A 363 12.29 -30.96 8.42
N ARG A 364 13.22 -30.55 7.55
CA ARG A 364 14.27 -29.56 7.84
C ARG A 364 14.54 -28.68 6.62
N TYR A 365 15.06 -27.49 6.87
CA TYR A 365 15.81 -26.78 5.85
C TYR A 365 17.29 -26.91 6.15
N ALA A 366 18.12 -26.93 5.13
CA ALA A 366 19.56 -26.87 5.31
C ALA A 366 20.21 -25.98 4.27
N VAL A 367 21.36 -25.43 4.63
CA VAL A 367 22.32 -24.92 3.66
C VAL A 367 23.61 -25.71 3.75
N TYR A 368 24.22 -25.97 2.60
CA TYR A 368 25.48 -26.71 2.51
C TYR A 368 26.41 -26.02 1.52
N ASP A 369 27.62 -25.67 1.95
CA ASP A 369 28.65 -25.08 1.09
C ASP A 369 29.46 -26.20 0.43
N PHE A 370 29.22 -26.48 -0.85
CA PHE A 370 29.86 -27.57 -1.57
C PHE A 370 31.06 -27.08 -2.36
N ASP A 371 32.25 -27.56 -1.98
CA ASP A 371 33.48 -27.36 -2.75
C ASP A 371 33.61 -28.36 -3.89
N PHE A 372 34.05 -27.88 -5.04
CA PHE A 372 34.37 -28.69 -6.19
C PHE A 372 35.55 -28.11 -6.98
N ILE A 373 36.18 -28.96 -7.78
CA ILE A 373 37.27 -28.57 -8.69
C ILE A 373 36.69 -28.55 -10.10
N THR A 374 36.86 -27.44 -10.81
CA THR A 374 36.44 -27.33 -12.21
C THR A 374 37.37 -28.12 -13.14
N ASN A 375 36.94 -28.35 -14.38
CA ASN A 375 37.77 -28.99 -15.41
C ASN A 375 39.10 -28.24 -15.69
N GLU A 376 39.18 -26.96 -15.30
CA GLU A 376 40.37 -26.11 -15.38
C GLU A 376 41.24 -26.18 -14.11
N ASN A 377 40.99 -27.16 -13.25
CA ASN A 377 41.68 -27.36 -11.98
C ASN A 377 41.57 -26.16 -11.01
N CYS A 378 40.49 -25.36 -11.11
CA CYS A 378 40.20 -24.26 -10.20
C CYS A 378 39.23 -24.70 -9.12
N GLN A 379 39.56 -24.40 -7.87
CA GLN A 379 38.67 -24.66 -6.74
C GLN A 379 37.57 -23.61 -6.68
N LYS A 380 36.32 -24.06 -6.68
CA LYS A 380 35.12 -23.23 -6.53
C LYS A 380 34.21 -23.82 -5.45
N SER A 381 33.30 -23.01 -4.93
CA SER A 381 32.23 -23.49 -4.08
C SER A 381 30.87 -22.99 -4.55
N LYS A 382 29.83 -23.76 -4.22
CA LYS A 382 28.43 -23.38 -4.42
C LYS A 382 27.65 -23.63 -3.14
N ILE A 383 26.85 -22.65 -2.73
CA ILE A 383 25.95 -22.79 -1.59
C ILE A 383 24.62 -23.38 -2.06
N PHE A 384 24.28 -24.54 -1.53
CA PHE A 384 23.02 -25.23 -1.76
C PHE A 384 22.02 -24.86 -0.67
N PHE A 385 20.78 -24.59 -1.06
CA PHE A 385 19.62 -24.60 -0.18
C PHE A 385 18.87 -25.91 -0.38
N ILE A 386 18.63 -26.63 0.72
CA ILE A 386 18.04 -27.97 0.72
C ILE A 386 16.74 -27.93 1.53
N ALA A 387 15.64 -28.32 0.91
CA ALA A 387 14.36 -28.57 1.57
C ALA A 387 14.20 -30.08 1.79
N TRP A 388 14.41 -30.52 3.03
CA TRP A 388 14.30 -31.92 3.46
C TRP A 388 12.90 -32.20 3.98
N SER A 389 12.19 -33.13 3.35
CA SER A 389 10.81 -33.47 3.70
C SER A 389 10.55 -34.97 3.56
N PRO A 390 10.98 -35.80 4.53
CA PRO A 390 10.80 -37.25 4.49
C PRO A 390 9.36 -37.68 4.22
N ASP A 391 9.17 -38.77 3.47
CA ASP A 391 7.82 -39.27 3.20
C ASP A 391 7.07 -39.70 4.46
N THR A 392 7.81 -40.21 5.43
CA THR A 392 7.41 -40.57 6.81
C THR A 392 6.96 -39.37 7.66
N SER A 393 7.33 -38.14 7.29
CA SER A 393 6.94 -36.94 8.04
C SER A 393 5.43 -36.72 8.03
N ARG A 394 4.91 -36.17 9.14
CA ARG A 394 3.49 -35.82 9.28
C ARG A 394 3.05 -34.87 8.17
N VAL A 395 1.90 -35.14 7.54
CA VAL A 395 1.35 -34.34 6.43
C VAL A 395 1.28 -32.85 6.78
N ARG A 396 0.81 -32.53 8.00
CA ARG A 396 0.75 -31.14 8.48
C ARG A 396 2.13 -30.47 8.50
N SER A 397 3.18 -31.17 8.96
CA SER A 397 4.54 -30.64 8.99
C SER A 397 5.05 -30.36 7.57
N LYS A 398 4.86 -31.31 6.65
CA LYS A 398 5.21 -31.14 5.23
C LYS A 398 4.54 -29.92 4.60
N MET A 399 3.26 -29.68 4.90
CA MET A 399 2.54 -28.49 4.44
C MET A 399 3.13 -27.19 5.01
N VAL A 400 3.47 -27.16 6.30
CA VAL A 400 4.06 -25.97 6.95
C VAL A 400 5.44 -25.66 6.35
N TYR A 401 6.28 -26.67 6.15
CA TYR A 401 7.58 -26.50 5.52
C TYR A 401 7.48 -26.13 4.03
N ALA A 402 6.54 -26.71 3.27
CA ALA A 402 6.34 -26.31 1.88
C ALA A 402 5.90 -24.85 1.76
N SER A 403 4.95 -24.41 2.60
CA SER A 403 4.43 -23.03 2.58
C SER A 403 5.42 -21.99 3.08
N SER A 404 6.35 -22.34 3.97
CA SER A 404 7.32 -21.39 4.56
C SER A 404 8.64 -21.30 3.78
N LYS A 405 8.88 -22.21 2.82
CA LYS A 405 10.16 -22.38 2.12
C LYS A 405 10.62 -21.10 1.42
N ASP A 406 9.77 -20.52 0.58
CA ASP A 406 10.12 -19.37 -0.25
C ASP A 406 10.27 -18.08 0.57
N GLY A 407 9.57 -18.01 1.72
CA GLY A 407 9.76 -16.95 2.70
C GLY A 407 11.15 -17.04 3.33
N PHE A 408 11.48 -18.21 3.89
CA PHE A 408 12.75 -18.43 4.55
C PHE A 408 13.96 -18.29 3.61
N LYS A 409 13.89 -18.89 2.41
CA LYS A 409 14.99 -18.84 1.42
C LYS A 409 15.39 -17.41 1.04
N ARG A 410 14.43 -16.48 0.96
CA ARG A 410 14.71 -15.06 0.65
C ARG A 410 15.53 -14.36 1.73
N GLU A 411 15.43 -14.80 2.98
CA GLU A 411 16.25 -14.27 4.07
C GLU A 411 17.71 -14.78 3.99
N LEU A 412 17.97 -15.81 3.18
CA LEU A 412 19.28 -16.41 2.95
C LEU A 412 19.86 -15.97 1.59
N ASP A 413 20.09 -14.67 1.43
CA ASP A 413 20.59 -14.10 0.18
C ASP A 413 22.02 -14.59 -0.17
N GLY A 414 22.12 -15.42 -1.20
CA GLY A 414 23.38 -15.99 -1.69
C GLY A 414 23.37 -17.50 -1.94
N THR A 415 22.26 -18.20 -1.68
CA THR A 415 22.10 -19.60 -2.12
C THR A 415 22.05 -19.67 -3.64
N GLN A 416 22.88 -20.51 -4.25
CA GLN A 416 23.06 -20.58 -5.71
C GLN A 416 22.29 -21.75 -6.34
N VAL A 417 22.08 -22.81 -5.58
CA VAL A 417 21.39 -24.02 -6.05
C VAL A 417 20.32 -24.40 -5.05
N GLU A 418 19.15 -24.81 -5.54
CA GLU A 418 18.07 -25.36 -4.73
C GLU A 418 17.91 -26.85 -4.98
N LEU A 419 17.72 -27.61 -3.90
CA LEU A 419 17.43 -29.03 -3.90
C LEU A 419 16.26 -29.31 -2.97
N GLN A 420 15.37 -30.20 -3.38
CA GLN A 420 14.31 -30.72 -2.53
C GLN A 420 14.46 -32.24 -2.52
N ALA A 421 14.40 -32.84 -1.35
CA ALA A 421 14.61 -34.28 -1.17
C ALA A 421 13.62 -34.84 -0.14
N THR A 422 13.05 -36.01 -0.43
CA THR A 422 12.20 -36.78 0.49
C THR A 422 12.87 -38.05 1.00
N GLU A 423 14.01 -38.42 0.42
CA GLU A 423 14.84 -39.55 0.84
C GLU A 423 16.33 -39.29 0.54
N PRO A 424 17.28 -39.95 1.23
CA PRO A 424 18.70 -39.63 1.11
C PRO A 424 19.28 -39.83 -0.31
N SER A 425 18.72 -40.75 -1.10
CA SER A 425 19.09 -41.01 -2.49
C SER A 425 18.94 -39.79 -3.40
N GLU A 426 17.91 -38.97 -3.17
CA GLU A 426 17.62 -37.74 -3.93
C GLU A 426 18.60 -36.60 -3.65
N MET A 427 19.42 -36.76 -2.62
CA MET A 427 20.50 -35.86 -2.27
C MET A 427 21.84 -36.60 -2.17
N SER A 428 22.05 -37.62 -3.02
CA SER A 428 23.36 -38.24 -3.13
C SER A 428 24.44 -37.24 -3.56
N ILE A 429 25.69 -37.51 -3.19
CA ILE A 429 26.83 -36.64 -3.53
C ILE A 429 26.97 -36.43 -5.05
N ASP A 430 26.56 -37.41 -5.85
CA ASP A 430 26.60 -37.32 -7.31
C ASP A 430 25.55 -36.34 -7.85
N ILE A 431 24.37 -36.28 -7.24
CA ILE A 431 23.35 -35.27 -7.57
C ILE A 431 23.86 -33.88 -7.21
N VAL A 432 24.44 -33.70 -6.03
CA VAL A 432 25.01 -32.41 -5.60
C VAL A 432 26.13 -31.97 -6.55
N LYS A 433 27.06 -32.87 -6.90
CA LYS A 433 28.09 -32.61 -7.91
C LYS A 433 27.50 -32.21 -9.26
N SER A 434 26.49 -32.94 -9.74
CA SER A 434 25.87 -32.68 -11.04
C SER A 434 25.21 -31.31 -11.15
N ARG A 435 24.66 -30.78 -10.04
CA ARG A 435 24.07 -29.43 -9.99
C ARG A 435 25.10 -28.34 -9.66
N ALA A 436 26.26 -28.73 -9.14
CA ALA A 436 27.35 -27.82 -8.82
C ALA A 436 28.21 -27.49 -10.06
N MET A 437 28.43 -28.47 -10.94
CA MET A 437 29.04 -28.26 -12.26
C MET A 437 28.09 -27.51 -13.19
#